data_AF-A0A1A3SBS6-F1
#
_entry.id   AF-A0A1A3SBS6-F1
#
_cell.length_a   1.000
_cell.length_b   1.000
_cell.length_c   1.000
_cell.angle_alpha   90.00
_cell.angle_beta   90.00
_cell.angle_gamma   90.00
#
_symmetry.space_group_name_H-M   'P 1'
#
loop_
_entity.id
_entity.type
_entity.pdbx_description
1 polymer ?
#
loop_
_entity_poly.entity_id
_entity_poly.type
_entity_poly.pdbx_seq_one_letter_code
_entity_poly.pdbx_strand_id
1 'polypeptide(L)' 'METAAAQAVVDTHGVPFIGIRCITDGPGDPLRLPGFPFQFFCYKAIAAKNAARVTAAFLQSWTGH' A
#
# COMPACT_ATOMS: atom_id res chain seq x y z
N MET A 1 3.95 -4.15 8.16
CA MET A 1 3.96 -5.58 8.55
C MET A 1 2.53 -6.17 8.60
N GLU A 2 1.53 -5.38 8.24
CA GLU A 2 0.11 -5.65 8.45
C GLU A 2 -0.47 -6.53 7.33
N THR A 3 0.02 -6.37 6.09
CA THR A 3 -0.46 -7.14 4.94
C THR A 3 -0.22 -8.64 5.08
N ALA A 4 0.93 -9.05 5.62
CA ALA A 4 1.23 -10.46 5.86
C ALA A 4 0.36 -11.04 6.98
N ALA A 5 0.10 -10.26 8.04
CA ALA A 5 -0.82 -10.67 9.10
C ALA A 5 -2.26 -10.81 8.58
N ALA A 6 -2.72 -9.87 7.75
CA ALA A 6 -4.02 -9.96 7.08
C ALA A 6 -4.10 -11.19 6.15
N GLN A 7 -3.03 -11.48 5.40
CA GLN A 7 -2.95 -12.69 4.57
C GLN A 7 -3.10 -13.98 5.40
N ALA A 8 -2.41 -14.10 6.52
CA ALA A 8 -2.52 -15.29 7.37
C ALA A 8 -3.96 -15.53 7.87
N VAL A 9 -4.69 -14.45 8.18
CA VAL A 9 -6.10 -14.53 8.57
C VAL A 9 -6.98 -14.98 7.40
N VAL A 10 -6.83 -14.36 6.23
CA VAL A 10 -7.70 -14.69 5.08
C VAL A 10 -7.44 -16.09 4.53
N ASP A 11 -6.19 -16.58 4.59
CA ASP A 11 -5.82 -17.95 4.22
C ASP A 11 -6.56 -18.97 5.11
N THR A 12 -6.65 -18.67 6.41
CA THR A 12 -7.39 -19.50 7.38
C THR A 12 -8.88 -19.57 7.07
N HIS A 13 -9.45 -18.50 6.48
CA HIS A 13 -10.87 -18.40 6.15
C HIS A 13 -11.19 -18.72 4.67
N GLY A 14 -10.18 -19.05 3.85
CA GLY A 14 -10.36 -19.30 2.42
C GLY A 14 -10.89 -18.11 1.63
N VAL A 15 -10.60 -16.88 2.08
CA VAL A 15 -11.11 -15.65 1.46
C VAL A 15 -10.03 -15.04 0.55
N PRO A 16 -10.35 -14.69 -0.72
CA PRO A 16 -9.39 -14.01 -1.58
C PRO A 16 -9.03 -12.62 -1.04
N PHE A 17 -7.75 -12.28 -1.04
CA PHE A 17 -7.23 -11.02 -0.52
C PHE A 17 -6.20 -10.40 -1.44
N ILE A 18 -6.25 -9.07 -1.55
CA ILE A 18 -5.26 -8.26 -2.26
C ILE A 18 -4.88 -7.04 -1.39
N GLY A 19 -3.58 -6.89 -1.13
CA GLY A 19 -3.03 -5.74 -0.42
C GLY A 19 -2.50 -4.67 -1.37
N ILE A 20 -3.14 -3.49 -1.42
CA ILE A 20 -2.68 -2.36 -2.23
C ILE A 20 -1.87 -1.40 -1.35
N ARG A 21 -0.62 -1.12 -1.74
CA ARG A 21 0.30 -0.24 -1.00
C ARG A 21 1.03 0.71 -1.95
N CYS A 22 1.43 1.86 -1.43
CA CYS A 22 2.38 2.75 -2.08
C CYS A 22 3.68 2.83 -1.28
N ILE A 23 4.77 3.16 -1.97
CA ILE A 23 6.10 3.31 -1.39
C ILE A 23 6.22 4.67 -0.70
N THR A 24 6.77 4.67 0.51
CA THR A 24 7.02 5.87 1.32
C THR A 24 8.51 6.21 1.45
N ASP A 25 9.39 5.25 1.19
CA ASP A 25 10.83 5.34 1.39
C ASP A 25 11.52 4.25 0.56
N GLY A 26 12.74 4.53 0.12
CA GLY A 26 13.51 3.64 -0.73
C GLY A 26 14.54 4.34 -1.62
N PRO A 27 15.35 3.56 -2.36
CA PRO A 27 16.28 4.10 -3.34
C PRO A 27 15.55 4.79 -4.49
N GLY A 28 16.18 5.82 -5.08
CA GLY A 28 15.59 6.57 -6.20
C GLY A 28 14.70 7.74 -5.78
N ASP A 29 14.72 8.12 -4.50
CA ASP A 29 14.04 9.32 -4.01
C ASP A 29 14.53 10.59 -4.73
N PRO A 30 13.65 11.34 -5.42
CA PRO A 30 14.03 12.55 -6.16
C PRO A 30 14.53 13.67 -5.25
N LEU A 31 14.14 13.68 -3.98
CA LEU A 31 14.59 14.67 -3.00
C LEU A 31 15.91 14.29 -2.32
N ARG A 32 16.48 13.11 -2.64
CA ARG A 32 17.73 12.58 -2.07
C ARG A 32 17.79 12.67 -0.54
N LEU A 33 16.65 12.47 0.11
CA LEU A 33 16.53 12.47 1.56
C LEU A 33 17.33 11.28 2.16
N PRO A 34 17.72 11.34 3.44
CA PRO A 34 18.56 10.33 4.09
C PRO A 34 17.98 8.92 4.23
N GLY A 35 16.83 8.62 3.60
CA GLY A 35 16.08 7.38 3.80
C GLY A 35 15.05 7.49 4.93
N PHE A 36 14.67 6.34 5.50
CA PHE A 36 13.81 6.28 6.67
C PHE A 36 14.51 6.90 7.90
N PRO A 37 13.81 7.70 8.74
CA PRO A 37 12.37 8.01 8.70
C PRO A 37 12.00 9.28 7.93
N PHE A 38 12.97 10.02 7.40
CA PHE A 38 12.74 11.33 6.76
C PHE A 38 11.87 11.20 5.51
N GLN A 39 12.18 10.25 4.64
CA GLN A 39 11.38 9.94 3.45
C GLN A 39 9.94 9.58 3.82
N PHE A 40 9.78 8.72 4.84
CA PHE A 40 8.45 8.31 5.32
C PHE A 40 7.61 9.51 5.72
N PHE A 41 8.15 10.43 6.53
CA PHE A 41 7.38 11.60 6.97
C PHE A 41 7.05 12.57 5.83
N CYS A 42 7.94 12.73 4.85
CA CYS A 42 7.68 13.54 3.66
C CYS A 42 6.61 12.90 2.75
N TYR A 43 6.67 11.59 2.53
CA TYR A 43 5.86 10.92 1.50
C TYR A 43 4.62 10.19 2.02
N LYS A 44 4.45 9.97 3.33
CA LYS A 44 3.31 9.20 3.86
C LYS A 44 1.95 9.71 3.37
N ALA A 45 1.78 11.04 3.27
CA ALA A 45 0.51 11.64 2.91
C ALA A 45 0.17 11.40 1.43
N ILE A 46 1.14 11.52 0.53
CA ILE A 46 0.93 11.25 -0.89
C ILE A 46 0.82 9.75 -1.15
N ALA A 47 1.61 8.91 -0.49
CA ALA A 47 1.52 7.46 -0.58
C ALA A 47 0.14 6.95 -0.13
N ALA A 48 -0.39 7.45 0.99
CA ALA A 48 -1.74 7.11 1.47
C ALA A 48 -2.83 7.51 0.46
N LYS A 49 -2.76 8.73 -0.09
CA LYS A 49 -3.72 9.19 -1.11
C LYS A 49 -3.67 8.35 -2.37
N ASN A 50 -2.48 7.99 -2.84
CA ASN A 50 -2.32 7.18 -4.05
C ASN A 50 -2.82 5.75 -3.82
N ALA A 51 -2.51 5.13 -2.69
CA ALA A 51 -3.03 3.81 -2.34
C ALA A 51 -4.56 3.80 -2.28
N ALA A 52 -5.17 4.83 -1.68
CA ALA A 52 -6.62 4.98 -1.63
C ALA A 52 -7.24 5.16 -3.02
N ARG A 53 -6.63 5.96 -3.90
CA ARG A 53 -7.10 6.14 -5.28
C ARG A 53 -7.07 4.85 -6.09
N VAL A 54 -5.97 4.11 -6.01
CA VAL A 54 -5.85 2.81 -6.70
C VAL A 54 -6.86 1.81 -6.15
N THR A 55 -7.03 1.78 -4.83
CA THR A 55 -8.04 0.92 -4.19
C THR A 55 -9.45 1.26 -4.66
N ALA A 56 -9.81 2.55 -4.70
CA ALA A 56 -11.12 2.99 -5.17
C ALA A 56 -11.35 2.65 -6.65
N ALA A 57 -10.34 2.90 -7.51
CA ALA A 57 -10.42 2.56 -8.93
C ALA A 57 -10.56 1.03 -9.14
N PHE A 58 -9.82 0.23 -8.39
CA PHE A 58 -9.93 -1.22 -8.41
C PHE A 58 -11.36 -1.67 -8.07
N LEU A 59 -11.91 -1.18 -6.95
CA LEU A 59 -13.27 -1.52 -6.52
C LEU A 59 -14.33 -1.09 -7.53
N GLN A 60 -14.16 0.04 -8.22
CA GLN A 60 -15.07 0.48 -9.28
C GLN A 60 -15.00 -0.42 -10.52
N SER A 61 -13.82 -0.94 -10.84
CA SER A 61 -13.61 -1.84 -11.98
C SER A 61 -13.94 -3.31 -11.69
N TRP A 62 -14.13 -3.67 -10.41
CA TRP A 62 -14.29 -5.05 -9.98
C TRP A 62 -15.69 -5.58 -10.28
N THR A 63 -15.79 -6.58 -11.17
CA THR A 63 -17.07 -7.17 -11.61
C THR A 63 -17.55 -8.35 -10.75
N GLY A 64 -16.83 -8.72 -9.69
CA GLY A 64 -17.35 -9.62 -8.66
C GLY A 64 -17.42 -11.11 -9.02
N HIS A 65 -16.59 -11.59 -9.95
CA HIS A 65 -16.55 -13.01 -10.35
C HIS A 65 -15.27 -13.70 -9.91
#